data_AF-A0A645BUF7-F1
#
_entry.id   AF-A0A645BUF7-F1
#
_cell.length_a   1.000
_cell.length_b   1.000
_cell.length_c   1.000
_cell.angle_alpha   90.00
_cell.angle_beta   90.00
_cell.angle_gamma   90.00
#
_symmetry.space_group_name_H-M   'P 1'
#
loop_
_entity.id
_entity.type
_entity.pdbx_description
1 polymer ?
#
loop_
_entity_poly.entity_id
_entity_poly.type
_entity_poly.pdbx_seq_one_letter_code
_entity_poly.pdbx_strand_id
1 'polypeptide(L)'
;MNEVKGRVGSIWAYAQLGMLLQWSIAGLFGLLVLSVVWPNLNPAFGIMLPTGFYGGHGTAAAIGAAFNNLGWEDATSLGMTTATVGIVLAIVVGLMFIKMAARRGDTCFIKDFSELPHDLRTGLIPKERRESAGESTTSSIAVDSLAFHLAFIFVIAFLGYLISVGVKSYAPKLELPVFSCAFIVGLMSKKIFDKTGVTEYICPQQTNKLSGTFTDLLVAFGVASIKMSVVIKYATPLILLIVFGVVLVWGITFYLGRRLSRTYWFERSIFAWGWWTGTMAMGLALLRIVDPKMQSKVVDDYALAYLPIAPVEILLITFVPVLFVNGFGLWLLLGALALSVVIMLIAQKFKWWMPVKK
;
A
#
# COMPACT_ATOMS: atom_id res chain seq x y z
N MET A 1 3.08 -21.66 18.75
CA MET A 1 3.83 -20.38 18.78
C MET A 1 5.00 -20.34 17.79
N ASN A 2 5.82 -21.40 17.66
CA ASN A 2 6.95 -21.44 16.70
C ASN A 2 6.52 -21.47 15.23
N GLU A 3 5.40 -22.12 14.91
CA GLU A 3 4.87 -22.20 13.54
C GLU A 3 4.33 -20.85 13.05
N VAL A 4 3.63 -20.11 13.91
CA VAL A 4 3.17 -18.74 13.65
C VAL A 4 4.35 -17.78 13.49
N LYS A 5 5.39 -17.88 14.34
CA LYS A 5 6.61 -17.07 14.22
C LYS A 5 7.34 -17.31 12.89
N GLY A 6 7.43 -18.56 12.44
CA GLY A 6 8.06 -18.89 11.15
C GLY A 6 7.23 -18.42 9.95
N ARG A 7 5.91 -18.60 9.99
CA ARG A 7 5.00 -18.22 8.91
C ARG A 7 4.88 -16.69 8.77
N VAL A 8 4.53 -15.99 9.85
CA VAL A 8 4.34 -14.54 9.86
C VAL A 8 5.68 -13.82 9.71
N GLY A 9 6.77 -14.30 10.33
CA GLY A 9 8.09 -13.69 10.19
C GLY A 9 8.61 -13.69 8.75
N SER A 10 8.39 -14.78 8.01
CA SER A 10 8.76 -14.86 6.59
C SER A 10 7.98 -13.87 5.72
N ILE A 11 6.68 -13.66 6.01
CA ILE A 11 5.83 -12.70 5.30
C ILE A 11 6.18 -11.27 5.66
N TRP A 12 6.46 -11.00 6.94
CA TRP A 12 6.98 -9.71 7.37
C TRP A 12 8.25 -9.35 6.62
N ALA A 13 9.23 -10.26 6.58
CA ALA A 13 10.46 -10.03 5.84
C ALA A 13 10.19 -9.77 4.35
N TYR A 14 9.32 -10.57 3.73
CA TYR A 14 8.95 -10.42 2.32
C TYR A 14 8.28 -9.07 2.03
N ALA A 15 7.27 -8.68 2.82
CA ALA A 15 6.54 -7.42 2.69
C ALA A 15 7.42 -6.20 2.96
N GLN A 16 8.21 -6.23 4.04
CA GLN A 16 9.13 -5.16 4.41
C GLN A 16 10.24 -4.97 3.36
N LEU A 17 10.77 -6.07 2.82
CA LEU A 17 11.73 -6.02 1.70
C LEU A 17 11.09 -5.44 0.44
N GLY A 18 9.84 -5.80 0.13
CA GLY A 18 9.10 -5.23 -0.98
C GLY A 18 9.06 -3.71 -0.92
N MET A 19 8.67 -3.16 0.23
CA MET A 19 8.69 -1.71 0.47
C MET A 19 10.10 -1.14 0.33
N LEU A 20 11.05 -1.60 1.16
CA LEU A 20 12.35 -0.94 1.28
C LEU A 20 13.20 -1.04 0.00
N LEU A 21 13.12 -2.17 -0.73
CA LEU A 21 13.82 -2.33 -2.00
C LEU A 21 13.21 -1.45 -3.09
N GLN A 22 11.88 -1.33 -3.13
CA GLN A 22 11.23 -0.44 -4.10
C GLN A 22 11.54 1.03 -3.82
N TRP A 23 11.52 1.44 -2.55
CA TRP A 23 11.92 2.78 -2.12
C TRP A 23 13.37 3.10 -2.43
N SER A 24 14.30 2.21 -2.04
CA SER A 24 15.74 2.41 -2.24
C SER A 24 16.14 2.32 -3.70
N ILE A 25 15.84 1.23 -4.40
CA ILE A 25 16.36 0.97 -5.74
C ILE A 25 15.74 1.93 -6.77
N ALA A 26 14.43 2.20 -6.70
CA ALA A 26 13.81 3.18 -7.61
C ALA A 26 14.28 4.61 -7.33
N GLY A 27 14.45 4.97 -6.05
CA GLY A 27 15.02 6.25 -5.66
C GLY A 27 16.45 6.42 -6.17
N LEU A 28 17.30 5.40 -6.01
CA LEU A 28 18.68 5.40 -6.49
C LEU A 28 18.73 5.45 -8.03
N PHE A 29 17.84 4.74 -8.72
CA PHE A 29 17.73 4.83 -10.17
C PHE A 29 17.38 6.26 -10.62
N GLY A 30 16.42 6.92 -9.97
CA GLY A 30 16.12 8.32 -10.27
C GLY A 30 17.30 9.25 -9.96
N LEU A 31 17.93 9.08 -8.80
CA LEU A 31 18.96 9.97 -8.30
C LEU A 31 20.33 9.81 -8.99
N LEU A 32 20.68 8.59 -9.43
CA LEU A 32 22.01 8.28 -9.98
C LEU A 32 22.00 7.98 -11.49
N VAL A 33 20.86 7.64 -12.07
CA VAL A 33 20.75 7.29 -13.50
C VAL A 33 19.94 8.32 -14.26
N LEU A 34 18.70 8.59 -13.83
CA LEU A 34 17.85 9.55 -14.55
C LEU A 34 18.39 10.99 -14.45
N SER A 35 18.95 11.38 -13.31
CA SER A 35 19.57 12.70 -13.11
C SER A 35 20.77 12.96 -14.05
N VAL A 36 21.48 11.91 -14.49
CA VAL A 36 22.62 12.05 -15.41
C VAL A 36 22.14 12.45 -16.81
N VAL A 37 21.00 11.89 -17.25
CA VAL A 37 20.41 12.19 -18.55
C VAL A 37 19.57 13.47 -18.51
N TRP A 38 18.92 13.76 -17.37
CA TRP A 38 18.14 14.97 -17.15
C TRP A 38 18.60 15.68 -15.86
N PRO A 39 19.63 16.54 -15.93
CA PRO A 39 20.22 17.21 -14.76
C PRO A 39 19.26 18.10 -13.97
N ASN A 40 18.19 18.57 -14.62
CA ASN A 40 17.17 19.44 -14.00
C ASN A 40 16.04 18.65 -13.31
N LEU A 41 16.10 17.31 -13.29
CA LEU A 41 15.13 16.51 -12.53
C LEU A 41 15.29 16.77 -11.03
N ASN A 42 14.16 16.88 -10.35
CA ASN A 42 14.18 16.93 -8.89
C ASN A 42 14.86 15.66 -8.33
N PRO A 43 15.77 15.74 -7.35
CA PRO A 43 16.41 14.57 -6.74
C PRO A 43 15.42 13.52 -6.21
N ALA A 44 14.22 13.94 -5.82
CA ALA A 44 13.14 13.07 -5.37
C ALA A 44 12.31 12.44 -6.52
N PHE A 45 12.67 12.64 -7.79
CA PHE A 45 11.88 12.11 -8.92
C PHE A 45 11.72 10.59 -8.87
N GLY A 46 12.81 9.86 -8.59
CA GLY A 46 12.78 8.39 -8.55
C GLY A 46 11.85 7.81 -7.49
N ILE A 47 11.70 8.50 -6.35
CA ILE A 47 10.83 8.03 -5.25
C ILE A 47 9.34 8.29 -5.51
N MET A 48 8.98 9.01 -6.58
CA MET A 48 7.58 9.15 -6.98
C MET A 48 6.99 7.81 -7.45
N LEU A 49 7.83 6.87 -7.90
CA LEU A 49 7.40 5.51 -8.20
C LEU A 49 6.90 4.77 -6.95
N PRO A 50 7.72 4.49 -5.91
CA PRO A 50 7.28 3.79 -4.71
C PRO A 50 6.19 4.55 -3.95
N THR A 51 6.18 5.89 -4.02
CA THR A 51 5.11 6.75 -3.49
C THR A 51 3.74 6.37 -4.05
N GLY A 52 3.62 6.16 -5.36
CA GLY A 52 2.35 5.79 -5.99
C GLY A 52 2.11 4.29 -6.09
N PHE A 53 3.14 3.49 -6.40
CA PHE A 53 2.99 2.04 -6.58
C PHE A 53 2.72 1.30 -5.26
N TYR A 54 3.65 1.37 -4.29
CA TYR A 54 3.48 0.68 -3.01
C TYR A 54 2.47 1.43 -2.12
N GLY A 55 2.56 2.76 -2.14
CA GLY A 55 1.76 3.61 -1.27
C GLY A 55 0.36 3.98 -1.79
N GLY A 56 0.08 3.81 -3.08
CA GLY A 56 -1.19 4.18 -3.69
C GLY A 56 -1.48 5.69 -3.68
N HIS A 57 -2.72 6.05 -4.03
CA HIS A 57 -3.18 7.44 -4.09
C HIS A 57 -3.10 8.17 -2.74
N GLY A 58 -3.25 7.45 -1.62
CA GLY A 58 -3.18 8.04 -0.28
C GLY A 58 -1.79 8.57 0.06
N THR A 59 -0.78 7.73 -0.13
CA THR A 59 0.63 8.12 0.06
C THR A 59 1.07 9.15 -0.98
N ALA A 60 0.62 9.01 -2.24
CA ALA A 60 0.83 10.02 -3.28
C ALA A 60 0.25 11.40 -2.91
N ALA A 61 -0.95 11.45 -2.33
CA ALA A 61 -1.52 12.69 -1.82
C ALA A 61 -0.68 13.28 -0.69
N ALA A 62 -0.28 12.47 0.28
CA ALA A 62 0.46 12.94 1.46
C ALA A 62 1.86 13.46 1.09
N ILE A 63 2.63 12.67 0.35
CA ILE A 63 3.99 13.01 -0.09
C ILE A 63 3.97 14.12 -1.13
N GLY A 64 3.02 14.08 -2.07
CA GLY A 64 2.82 15.13 -3.05
C GLY A 64 2.53 16.49 -2.39
N ALA A 65 1.61 16.53 -1.43
CA ALA A 65 1.30 17.74 -0.68
C ALA A 65 2.52 18.25 0.12
N ALA A 66 3.25 17.36 0.79
CA ALA A 66 4.45 17.74 1.55
C ALA A 66 5.55 18.31 0.63
N PHE A 67 5.83 17.68 -0.51
CA PHE A 67 6.78 18.22 -1.49
C PHE A 67 6.31 19.53 -2.11
N ASN A 68 5.01 19.67 -2.39
CA ASN A 68 4.43 20.91 -2.90
C ASN A 68 4.65 22.07 -1.91
N ASN A 69 4.37 21.85 -0.62
CA ASN A 69 4.64 22.82 0.44
C ASN A 69 6.13 23.16 0.58
N LEU A 70 7.01 22.21 0.24
CA LEU A 70 8.46 22.40 0.22
C LEU A 70 8.99 22.91 -1.14
N GLY A 71 8.11 23.35 -2.05
CA GLY A 71 8.48 24.04 -3.30
C GLY A 71 8.55 23.18 -4.55
N TRP A 72 8.10 21.91 -4.53
CA TRP A 72 8.03 21.04 -5.70
C TRP A 72 6.57 20.75 -6.10
N GLU A 73 5.97 21.68 -6.84
CA GLU A 73 4.55 21.62 -7.22
C GLU A 73 4.16 20.43 -8.10
N ASP A 74 5.11 19.93 -8.90
CA ASP A 74 4.89 18.81 -9.83
C ASP A 74 4.74 17.46 -9.09
N ALA A 75 5.19 17.37 -7.83
CA ALA A 75 5.25 16.12 -7.06
C ALA A 75 3.89 15.42 -6.95
N THR A 76 2.82 16.17 -6.64
CA THR A 76 1.46 15.61 -6.51
C THR A 76 1.01 14.95 -7.81
N SER A 77 1.19 15.61 -8.94
CA SER A 77 0.79 15.04 -10.24
C SER A 77 1.61 13.81 -10.60
N LEU A 78 2.92 13.82 -10.32
CA LEU A 78 3.80 12.67 -10.54
C LEU A 78 3.40 11.46 -9.68
N GLY A 79 3.21 11.66 -8.37
CA GLY A 79 2.77 10.61 -7.45
C GLY A 79 1.39 10.05 -7.80
N MET A 80 0.43 10.90 -8.15
CA MET A 80 -0.91 10.46 -8.57
C MET A 80 -0.87 9.70 -9.90
N THR A 81 0.02 10.09 -10.81
CA THR A 81 0.21 9.39 -12.08
C THR A 81 0.79 8.00 -11.86
N THR A 82 1.85 7.87 -11.06
CA THR A 82 2.44 6.56 -10.75
C THR A 82 1.45 5.66 -10.01
N ALA A 83 0.64 6.20 -9.09
CA ALA A 83 -0.43 5.45 -8.42
C ALA A 83 -1.50 4.95 -9.39
N THR A 84 -1.93 5.81 -10.32
CA THR A 84 -2.96 5.46 -11.30
C THR A 84 -2.49 4.40 -12.28
N VAL A 85 -1.29 4.59 -12.86
CA VAL A 85 -0.67 3.59 -13.74
C VAL A 85 -0.42 2.29 -12.98
N GLY A 86 0.02 2.40 -11.73
CA GLY A 86 0.23 1.29 -10.82
C GLY A 86 -1.02 0.41 -10.66
N ILE A 87 -2.17 0.98 -10.28
CA ILE A 87 -3.43 0.23 -10.13
C ILE A 87 -3.82 -0.49 -11.44
N VAL A 88 -3.66 0.16 -12.59
CA VAL A 88 -3.94 -0.46 -13.89
C VAL A 88 -3.02 -1.66 -14.13
N LEU A 89 -1.72 -1.51 -13.87
CA LEU A 89 -0.74 -2.58 -14.01
C LEU A 89 -0.97 -3.72 -13.01
N ALA A 90 -1.36 -3.39 -11.77
CA ALA A 90 -1.68 -4.35 -10.73
C ALA A 90 -2.72 -5.34 -11.24
N ILE A 91 -3.83 -4.85 -11.80
CA ILE A 91 -4.90 -5.69 -12.33
C ILE A 91 -4.52 -6.33 -13.67
N VAL A 92 -4.16 -5.54 -14.69
CA VAL A 92 -3.96 -6.07 -16.06
C VAL A 92 -2.82 -7.09 -16.11
N VAL A 93 -1.67 -6.76 -15.53
CA VAL A 93 -0.51 -7.66 -15.51
C VAL A 93 -0.70 -8.76 -14.46
N GLY A 94 -1.36 -8.46 -13.32
CA GLY A 94 -1.70 -9.46 -12.32
C GLY A 94 -2.57 -10.59 -12.88
N LEU A 95 -3.60 -10.24 -13.66
CA LEU A 95 -4.44 -11.22 -14.36
C LEU A 95 -3.64 -12.07 -15.37
N MET A 96 -2.68 -11.46 -16.06
CA MET A 96 -1.77 -12.18 -16.95
C MET A 96 -0.92 -13.19 -16.17
N PHE A 97 -0.38 -12.82 -15.01
CA PHE A 97 0.36 -13.73 -14.13
C PHE A 97 -0.50 -14.86 -13.60
N ILE A 98 -1.75 -14.58 -13.19
CA ILE A 98 -2.69 -15.61 -12.73
C ILE A 98 -2.96 -16.62 -13.85
N LYS A 99 -3.25 -16.13 -15.07
CA LYS A 99 -3.49 -17.01 -16.23
C LYS A 99 -2.28 -17.89 -16.53
N MET A 100 -1.07 -17.34 -16.46
CA MET A 100 0.17 -18.09 -16.69
C MET A 100 0.43 -19.11 -15.58
N ALA A 101 0.20 -18.76 -14.32
CA ALA A 101 0.39 -19.63 -13.17
C ALA A 101 -0.63 -20.79 -13.15
N ALA A 102 -1.89 -20.51 -13.47
CA ALA A 102 -2.93 -21.54 -13.60
C ALA A 102 -2.55 -22.59 -14.65
N ARG A 103 -2.07 -22.16 -15.82
CA ARG A 103 -1.57 -23.08 -16.87
C ARG A 103 -0.35 -23.91 -16.46
N ARG A 104 0.48 -23.40 -15.56
CA ARG A 104 1.66 -24.09 -15.03
C ARG A 104 1.35 -24.99 -13.83
N GLY A 105 0.15 -24.91 -13.26
CA GLY A 105 -0.21 -25.61 -12.03
C GLY A 105 0.41 -24.98 -10.77
N ASP A 106 0.83 -23.71 -10.84
CA ASP A 106 1.43 -22.97 -9.72
C ASP A 106 0.39 -22.47 -8.69
N THR A 107 -0.89 -22.40 -9.09
CA THR A 107 -2.03 -22.03 -8.24
C THR A 107 -2.56 -23.24 -7.47
N CYS A 108 -2.81 -23.08 -6.17
CA CYS A 108 -3.26 -24.18 -5.32
C CYS A 108 -4.78 -24.43 -5.37
N PHE A 109 -5.60 -23.40 -5.61
CA PHE A 109 -7.07 -23.51 -5.48
C PHE A 109 -7.85 -23.38 -6.78
N ILE A 110 -7.22 -22.91 -7.86
CA ILE A 110 -7.86 -22.74 -9.17
C ILE A 110 -6.97 -23.35 -10.24
N LYS A 111 -7.55 -24.16 -11.13
CA LYS A 111 -6.83 -24.78 -12.25
C LYS A 111 -7.15 -24.08 -13.57
N ASP A 112 -8.35 -23.52 -13.70
CA ASP A 112 -8.74 -22.74 -14.87
C ASP A 112 -9.45 -21.43 -14.46
N PHE A 113 -9.14 -20.36 -15.17
CA PHE A 113 -9.84 -19.07 -15.06
C PHE A 113 -11.36 -19.22 -15.33
N SER A 114 -11.76 -20.23 -16.10
CA SER A 114 -13.14 -20.63 -16.35
C SER A 114 -13.86 -21.16 -15.09
N GLU A 115 -13.15 -21.47 -14.00
CA GLU A 115 -13.73 -21.91 -12.73
C GLU A 115 -14.11 -20.75 -11.79
N LEU A 116 -13.76 -19.51 -12.15
CA LEU A 116 -14.13 -18.32 -11.37
C LEU A 116 -15.66 -18.20 -11.20
N PRO A 117 -16.15 -18.00 -9.95
CA PRO A 117 -17.54 -17.67 -9.68
C PRO A 117 -18.06 -16.50 -10.54
N HIS A 118 -19.30 -16.62 -11.03
CA HIS A 118 -19.91 -15.63 -11.94
C HIS A 118 -19.99 -14.20 -11.35
N ASP A 119 -20.20 -14.08 -10.05
CA ASP A 119 -20.21 -12.82 -9.31
C ASP A 119 -18.83 -12.17 -9.23
N LEU A 120 -17.74 -12.95 -9.14
CA LEU A 120 -16.39 -12.39 -9.21
C LEU A 120 -16.03 -11.90 -10.63
N ARG A 121 -16.70 -12.41 -11.67
CA ARG A 121 -16.52 -11.94 -13.06
C ARG A 121 -17.32 -10.69 -13.39
N THR A 122 -18.57 -10.66 -12.94
CA THR A 122 -19.50 -9.57 -13.25
C THR A 122 -19.47 -8.45 -12.22
N GLY A 123 -18.94 -8.72 -11.03
CA GLY A 123 -19.06 -7.85 -9.85
C GLY A 123 -20.47 -7.84 -9.24
N LEU A 124 -21.43 -8.57 -9.81
CA LEU A 124 -22.82 -8.58 -9.39
C LEU A 124 -23.13 -9.82 -8.54
N ILE A 125 -23.45 -9.59 -7.27
CA ILE A 125 -23.77 -10.67 -6.32
C ILE A 125 -25.25 -11.09 -6.47
N PRO A 126 -25.53 -12.39 -6.74
CA PRO A 126 -26.90 -12.90 -6.87
C PRO A 126 -27.63 -12.80 -5.52
N LYS A 127 -28.97 -12.68 -5.55
CA LYS A 127 -29.79 -12.35 -4.38
C LYS A 127 -29.54 -13.29 -3.19
N GLU A 128 -29.32 -14.56 -3.47
CA GLU A 128 -29.15 -15.65 -2.49
C GLU A 128 -27.79 -15.59 -1.78
N ARG A 129 -26.82 -14.86 -2.33
CA ARG A 129 -25.47 -14.68 -1.76
C ARG A 129 -25.20 -13.28 -1.22
N ARG A 130 -26.21 -12.40 -1.21
CA ARG A 130 -26.04 -11.03 -0.70
C ARG A 130 -25.92 -11.05 0.82
N GLU A 131 -24.88 -10.40 1.33
CA GLU A 131 -24.66 -10.21 2.76
C GLU A 131 -25.25 -8.87 3.23
N SER A 132 -25.59 -8.78 4.52
CA SER A 132 -25.98 -7.52 5.15
C SER A 132 -24.82 -6.50 5.08
N ALA A 133 -25.14 -5.23 4.90
CA ALA A 133 -24.15 -4.14 4.88
C ALA A 133 -23.65 -3.73 6.28
N GLY A 134 -24.20 -4.35 7.34
CA GLY A 134 -23.86 -4.10 8.73
C GLY A 134 -25.09 -3.95 9.60
N GLU A 135 -24.87 -3.83 10.91
CA GLU A 135 -25.94 -3.69 11.91
C GLU A 135 -26.18 -2.21 12.22
N SER A 136 -27.44 -1.83 12.42
CA SER A 136 -27.78 -0.51 12.95
C SER A 136 -27.54 -0.52 14.45
N THR A 137 -26.47 0.13 14.89
CA THR A 137 -26.05 0.13 16.30
C THR A 137 -26.70 1.23 17.14
N THR A 138 -27.35 2.20 16.50
CA THR A 138 -28.06 3.30 17.17
C THR A 138 -29.55 3.28 16.82
N SER A 139 -30.36 3.88 17.71
CA SER A 139 -31.77 4.17 17.41
C SER A 139 -31.85 5.36 16.46
N SER A 140 -32.56 5.20 15.34
CA SER A 140 -32.74 6.25 14.33
C SER A 140 -33.49 7.49 14.84
N ILE A 141 -34.22 7.37 15.97
CA ILE A 141 -34.84 8.51 16.66
C ILE A 141 -33.77 9.43 17.28
N ALA A 142 -32.64 8.85 17.73
CA ALA A 142 -31.54 9.61 18.32
C ALA A 142 -30.55 10.06 17.24
N VAL A 143 -29.99 9.12 16.50
CA VAL A 143 -29.08 9.37 15.39
C VAL A 143 -29.06 8.17 14.46
N ASP A 144 -29.03 8.42 13.16
CA ASP A 144 -28.84 7.36 12.18
C ASP A 144 -27.47 6.68 12.36
N SER A 145 -27.44 5.36 12.25
CA SER A 145 -26.22 4.57 12.51
C SER A 145 -25.11 4.90 11.51
N LEU A 146 -25.42 5.17 10.24
CA LEU A 146 -24.42 5.57 9.25
C LEU A 146 -23.84 6.95 9.59
N ALA A 147 -24.69 7.88 9.99
CA ALA A 147 -24.28 9.21 10.42
C ALA A 147 -23.36 9.14 11.65
N PHE A 148 -23.66 8.27 12.60
CA PHE A 148 -22.84 8.02 13.79
C PHE A 148 -21.43 7.53 13.43
N HIS A 149 -21.31 6.56 12.52
CA HIS A 149 -20.00 6.06 12.07
C HIS A 149 -19.22 7.11 11.27
N LEU A 150 -19.89 7.87 10.39
CA LEU A 150 -19.27 8.97 9.65
C LEU A 150 -18.72 10.05 10.59
N ALA A 151 -19.48 10.41 11.63
CA ALA A 151 -19.04 11.38 12.63
C ALA A 151 -17.73 10.95 13.29
N PHE A 152 -17.58 9.69 13.68
CA PHE A 152 -16.32 9.20 14.26
C PHE A 152 -15.15 9.30 13.30
N ILE A 153 -15.34 8.87 12.04
CA ILE A 153 -14.27 8.93 11.03
C ILE A 153 -13.82 10.38 10.82
N PHE A 154 -14.78 11.31 10.68
CA PHE A 154 -14.47 12.72 10.48
C PHE A 154 -13.84 13.38 11.71
N VAL A 155 -14.29 13.05 12.92
CA VAL A 155 -13.68 13.58 14.16
C VAL A 155 -12.23 13.11 14.27
N ILE A 156 -11.95 11.82 14.03
CA ILE A 156 -10.58 11.30 14.07
C ILE A 156 -9.70 11.99 13.01
N ALA A 157 -10.21 12.14 11.78
CA ALA A 157 -9.50 12.83 10.71
C ALA A 157 -9.24 14.31 11.05
N PHE A 158 -10.24 15.01 11.60
CA PHE A 158 -10.15 16.40 11.99
C PHE A 158 -9.15 16.62 13.13
N LEU A 159 -9.17 15.78 14.16
CA LEU A 159 -8.18 15.82 15.24
C LEU A 159 -6.77 15.54 14.72
N GLY A 160 -6.62 14.58 13.80
CA GLY A 160 -5.35 14.34 13.11
C GLY A 160 -4.85 15.56 12.35
N TYR A 161 -5.75 16.25 11.64
CA TYR A 161 -5.45 17.50 10.94
C TYR A 161 -5.02 18.62 11.91
N LEU A 162 -5.73 18.79 13.04
CA LEU A 162 -5.36 19.79 14.05
C LEU A 162 -3.97 19.54 14.63
N ILE A 163 -3.59 18.27 14.86
CA ILE A 163 -2.23 17.92 15.30
C ILE A 163 -1.21 18.30 14.24
N SER A 164 -1.45 17.96 12.97
CA SER A 164 -0.55 18.28 11.85
C SER A 164 -0.32 19.80 11.73
N VAL A 165 -1.40 20.59 11.75
CA VAL A 165 -1.33 22.07 11.71
C VAL A 165 -0.68 22.63 12.96
N GLY A 166 -1.02 22.11 14.14
CA GLY A 166 -0.43 22.54 15.41
C GLY A 166 1.08 22.35 15.43
N VAL A 167 1.58 21.18 15.01
CA VAL A 167 3.02 20.91 14.92
C VAL A 167 3.70 21.84 13.93
N LYS A 168 3.08 22.09 12.76
CA LYS A 168 3.61 23.04 11.77
C LYS A 168 3.74 24.46 12.34
N SER A 169 2.83 24.90 13.19
CA SER A 169 2.89 26.22 13.84
C SER A 169 4.08 26.35 14.81
N TYR A 170 4.43 25.29 15.55
CA TYR A 170 5.57 25.30 16.49
C TYR A 170 6.91 24.97 15.81
N ALA A 171 6.89 24.11 14.80
CA ALA A 171 8.07 23.68 14.05
C ALA A 171 7.80 23.78 12.53
N PRO A 172 7.96 24.97 11.92
CA PRO A 172 7.59 25.22 10.52
C PRO A 172 8.30 24.34 9.48
N LYS A 173 9.44 23.73 9.85
CA LYS A 173 10.21 22.82 9.01
C LYS A 173 9.77 21.36 9.12
N LEU A 174 8.86 21.03 10.04
CA LEU A 174 8.34 19.69 10.26
C LEU A 174 6.88 19.64 9.82
N GLU A 175 6.62 18.93 8.72
CA GLU A 175 5.25 18.64 8.28
C GLU A 175 4.93 17.19 8.61
N LEU A 176 4.02 16.98 9.57
CA LEU A 176 3.50 15.65 9.86
C LEU A 176 2.33 15.35 8.92
N PRO A 177 2.37 14.23 8.17
CA PRO A 177 1.24 13.83 7.33
C PRO A 177 -0.04 13.66 8.17
N VAL A 178 -1.14 14.25 7.69
CA VAL A 178 -2.45 14.20 8.39
C VAL A 178 -2.89 12.76 8.65
N PHE A 179 -2.66 11.83 7.71
CA PHE A 179 -3.04 10.42 7.91
C PHE A 179 -2.26 9.76 9.06
N SER A 180 -0.96 10.08 9.24
CA SER A 180 -0.13 9.57 10.33
C SER A 180 -0.66 10.07 11.68
N CYS A 181 -0.99 11.36 11.76
CA CYS A 181 -1.60 11.95 12.95
C CYS A 181 -2.98 11.32 13.25
N ALA A 182 -3.83 11.18 12.23
CA ALA A 182 -5.15 10.56 12.36
C ALA A 182 -5.05 9.09 12.79
N PHE A 183 -4.03 8.35 12.34
CA PHE A 183 -3.80 6.97 12.78
C PHE A 183 -3.49 6.88 14.28
N ILE A 184 -2.62 7.76 14.80
CA ILE A 184 -2.31 7.82 16.23
C ILE A 184 -3.57 8.19 17.04
N VAL A 185 -4.32 9.21 16.58
CA VAL A 185 -5.59 9.58 17.21
C VAL A 185 -6.55 8.41 17.21
N GLY A 186 -6.72 7.70 16.09
CA GLY A 186 -7.59 6.53 15.98
C GLY A 186 -7.21 5.42 16.95
N LEU A 187 -5.92 5.14 17.14
CA LEU A 187 -5.45 4.16 18.13
C LEU A 187 -5.75 4.60 19.56
N MET A 188 -5.55 5.88 19.88
CA MET A 188 -5.87 6.44 21.19
C MET A 188 -7.39 6.42 21.45
N SER A 189 -8.19 6.83 20.46
CA SER A 189 -9.65 6.79 20.50
C SER A 189 -10.16 5.37 20.69
N LYS A 190 -9.62 4.38 19.96
CA LYS A 190 -9.97 2.96 20.15
C LYS A 190 -9.76 2.53 21.60
N LYS A 191 -8.61 2.86 22.20
CA LYS A 191 -8.32 2.51 23.61
C LYS A 191 -9.31 3.17 24.59
N ILE A 192 -9.78 4.38 24.29
CA ILE A 192 -10.80 5.07 25.09
C ILE A 192 -12.18 4.41 24.89
N PHE A 193 -12.54 4.07 23.64
CA PHE A 193 -13.80 3.43 23.29
C PHE A 193 -13.93 2.04 23.88
N ASP A 194 -12.85 1.26 23.87
CA ASP A 194 -12.79 -0.05 24.51
C ASP A 194 -13.03 0.05 26.04
N LYS A 195 -12.57 1.13 26.67
CA LYS A 195 -12.78 1.38 28.11
C LYS A 195 -14.18 1.90 28.45
N THR A 196 -14.80 2.64 27.54
CA THR A 196 -16.09 3.31 27.75
C THR A 196 -17.28 2.52 27.21
N GLY A 197 -17.05 1.37 26.59
CA GLY A 197 -18.08 0.54 25.96
C GLY A 197 -18.56 1.04 24.60
N VAL A 198 -18.04 2.17 24.11
CA VAL A 198 -18.44 2.75 22.81
C VAL A 198 -18.13 1.80 21.65
N THR A 199 -17.09 0.96 21.78
CA THR A 199 -16.72 -0.03 20.76
C THR A 199 -17.87 -1.01 20.43
N GLU A 200 -18.76 -1.32 21.38
CA GLU A 200 -19.92 -2.19 21.14
C GLU A 200 -20.93 -1.58 20.15
N TYR A 201 -20.91 -0.25 20.01
CA TYR A 201 -21.78 0.49 19.09
C TYR A 201 -21.11 0.80 17.74
N ILE A 202 -19.86 0.36 17.54
CA ILE A 202 -19.13 0.52 16.27
C ILE A 202 -19.23 -0.79 15.49
N CYS A 203 -20.08 -0.80 14.46
CA CYS A 203 -20.23 -1.92 13.54
C CYS A 203 -19.00 -2.03 12.62
N PRO A 204 -18.24 -3.14 12.67
CA PRO A 204 -17.08 -3.33 11.81
C PRO A 204 -17.44 -3.39 10.33
N GLN A 205 -18.58 -4.00 9.96
CA GLN A 205 -19.04 -4.07 8.57
C GLN A 205 -19.30 -2.68 8.00
N GLN A 206 -20.04 -1.82 8.72
CA GLN A 206 -20.31 -0.45 8.26
C GLN A 206 -19.01 0.35 8.14
N THR A 207 -18.12 0.25 9.13
CA THR A 207 -16.81 0.92 9.10
C THR A 207 -15.97 0.48 7.89
N ASN A 208 -15.97 -0.81 7.57
CA ASN A 208 -15.28 -1.35 6.39
C ASN A 208 -15.90 -0.87 5.08
N LYS A 209 -17.24 -0.76 5.00
CA LYS A 209 -17.92 -0.19 3.82
C LYS A 209 -17.56 1.27 3.63
N LEU A 210 -17.59 2.08 4.69
CA LEU A 210 -17.15 3.48 4.65
C LEU A 210 -15.68 3.62 4.23
N SER A 211 -14.79 2.76 4.77
CA SER A 211 -13.39 2.71 4.35
C SER A 211 -13.25 2.40 2.85
N GLY A 212 -14.04 1.47 2.33
CA GLY A 212 -14.12 1.18 0.88
C GLY A 212 -14.57 2.40 0.09
N THR A 213 -15.68 3.04 0.48
CA THR A 213 -16.21 4.25 -0.18
C THR A 213 -15.19 5.38 -0.22
N PHE A 214 -14.51 5.68 0.89
CA PHE A 214 -13.48 6.73 0.92
C PHE A 214 -12.24 6.36 0.08
N THR A 215 -11.90 5.07 -0.01
CA THR A 215 -10.81 4.59 -0.87
C THR A 215 -11.16 4.81 -2.35
N ASP A 216 -12.39 4.51 -2.76
CA ASP A 216 -12.85 4.72 -4.14
C ASP A 216 -12.86 6.21 -4.50
N LEU A 217 -13.35 7.07 -3.59
CA LEU A 217 -13.32 8.53 -3.75
C LEU A 217 -11.89 9.07 -3.84
N LEU A 218 -10.98 8.56 -3.02
CA LEU A 218 -9.56 8.93 -3.05
C LEU A 218 -8.92 8.61 -4.40
N VAL A 219 -9.22 7.45 -4.99
CA VAL A 219 -8.74 7.09 -6.33
C VAL A 219 -9.35 8.03 -7.37
N ALA A 220 -10.68 8.24 -7.34
CA ALA A 220 -11.37 9.09 -8.32
C ALA A 220 -10.85 10.54 -8.30
N PHE A 221 -10.73 11.15 -7.12
CA PHE A 221 -10.17 12.49 -6.96
C PHE A 221 -8.67 12.53 -7.28
N GLY A 222 -7.93 11.48 -6.93
CA GLY A 222 -6.51 11.36 -7.27
C GLY A 222 -6.27 11.40 -8.78
N VAL A 223 -7.03 10.61 -9.55
CA VAL A 223 -6.99 10.64 -11.03
C VAL A 223 -7.39 12.01 -11.58
N ALA A 224 -8.47 12.61 -11.04
CA ALA A 224 -8.93 13.92 -11.47
C ALA A 224 -7.93 15.06 -11.17
N SER A 225 -7.06 14.89 -10.17
CA SER A 225 -6.07 15.90 -9.77
C SER A 225 -4.79 15.92 -10.64
N ILE A 226 -4.62 14.96 -11.55
CA ILE A 226 -3.41 14.86 -12.38
C ILE A 226 -3.36 16.00 -13.40
N LYS A 227 -2.34 16.87 -13.29
CA LYS A 227 -2.07 17.91 -14.29
C LYS A 227 -1.42 17.29 -15.53
N MET A 228 -2.16 17.25 -16.64
CA MET A 228 -1.67 16.64 -17.89
C MET A 228 -0.39 17.31 -18.41
N SER A 229 -0.23 18.62 -18.23
CA SER A 229 0.99 19.35 -18.60
C SER A 229 2.24 18.82 -17.88
N VAL A 230 2.11 18.40 -16.62
CA VAL A 230 3.20 17.81 -15.83
C VAL A 230 3.56 16.43 -16.38
N VAL A 231 2.56 15.60 -16.69
CA VAL A 231 2.78 14.26 -17.27
C VAL A 231 3.52 14.36 -18.61
N ILE A 232 3.12 15.30 -19.47
CA ILE A 232 3.77 15.54 -20.76
C ILE A 232 5.20 16.05 -20.56
N LYS A 233 5.40 17.01 -19.65
CA LYS A 233 6.73 17.57 -19.31
C LYS A 233 7.73 16.49 -18.90
N TYR A 234 7.29 15.48 -18.13
CA TYR A 234 8.13 14.40 -17.63
C TYR A 234 7.92 13.06 -18.35
N ALA A 235 7.26 13.03 -19.52
CA ALA A 235 6.81 11.79 -20.14
C ALA A 235 7.94 10.76 -20.29
N THR A 236 9.08 11.16 -20.87
CA THR A 236 10.23 10.27 -21.10
C THR A 236 10.83 9.73 -19.79
N PRO A 237 11.30 10.57 -18.84
CA PRO A 237 11.86 10.04 -17.60
C PRO A 237 10.83 9.27 -16.75
N LEU A 238 9.54 9.65 -16.81
CA LEU A 238 8.47 8.97 -16.08
C LEU A 238 8.19 7.58 -16.65
N ILE A 239 8.12 7.43 -17.98
CA ILE A 239 7.94 6.13 -18.64
C ILE A 239 9.12 5.20 -18.29
N LEU A 240 10.35 5.69 -18.37
CA LEU A 240 11.53 4.91 -18.00
C LEU A 240 11.50 4.47 -16.54
N LEU A 241 11.10 5.38 -15.64
CA LEU A 241 10.94 5.08 -14.22
C LEU A 241 9.86 4.01 -13.98
N ILE A 242 8.71 4.11 -14.66
CA ILE A 242 7.61 3.15 -14.57
C ILE A 242 8.04 1.77 -15.10
N VAL A 243 8.67 1.71 -16.27
CA VAL A 243 9.16 0.45 -16.86
C VAL A 243 10.18 -0.20 -15.94
N PHE A 244 11.16 0.58 -15.44
CA PHE A 244 12.13 0.09 -14.46
C PHE A 244 11.43 -0.41 -13.19
N GLY A 245 10.46 0.35 -12.70
CA GLY A 245 9.65 0.00 -11.53
C GLY A 245 8.89 -1.30 -11.66
N VAL A 246 8.27 -1.54 -12.82
CA VAL A 246 7.56 -2.80 -13.12
C VAL A 246 8.53 -3.98 -13.09
N VAL A 247 9.70 -3.85 -13.72
CA VAL A 247 10.73 -4.90 -13.72
C VAL A 247 11.26 -5.15 -12.32
N LEU A 248 11.51 -4.08 -11.56
CA LEU A 248 11.96 -4.15 -10.18
C LEU A 248 10.94 -4.88 -9.29
N VAL A 249 9.69 -4.43 -9.29
CA VAL A 249 8.63 -5.03 -8.46
C VAL A 249 8.38 -6.47 -8.89
N TRP A 250 8.35 -6.77 -10.19
CA TRP A 250 8.24 -8.15 -10.69
C TRP A 250 9.37 -9.03 -10.15
N GLY A 251 10.60 -8.54 -10.23
CA GLY A 251 11.78 -9.21 -9.70
C GLY A 251 11.64 -9.49 -8.22
N ILE A 252 11.37 -8.46 -7.40
CA ILE A 252 11.19 -8.59 -5.95
C ILE A 252 10.06 -9.59 -5.65
N THR A 253 8.88 -9.41 -6.26
CA THR A 253 7.69 -10.21 -5.97
C THR A 253 7.93 -11.69 -6.26
N PHE A 254 8.29 -12.05 -7.49
CA PHE A 254 8.34 -13.48 -7.83
C PHE A 254 9.65 -14.15 -7.40
N TYR A 255 10.78 -13.42 -7.36
CA TYR A 255 12.03 -13.98 -6.85
C TYR A 255 11.99 -14.17 -5.34
N LEU A 256 11.67 -13.12 -4.57
CA LEU A 256 11.62 -13.24 -3.11
C LEU A 256 10.39 -14.03 -2.66
N GLY A 257 9.27 -13.95 -3.38
CA GLY A 257 8.07 -14.72 -3.09
C GLY A 257 8.35 -16.22 -3.09
N ARG A 258 9.06 -16.74 -4.09
CA ARG A 258 9.50 -18.15 -4.13
C ARG A 258 10.48 -18.54 -3.03
N ARG A 259 11.26 -17.58 -2.51
CA ARG A 259 12.26 -17.83 -1.46
C ARG A 259 11.69 -17.73 -0.06
N LEU A 260 10.72 -16.84 0.18
CA LEU A 260 10.24 -16.51 1.52
C LEU A 260 8.84 -17.07 1.80
N SER A 261 8.07 -17.44 0.78
CA SER A 261 6.73 -18.01 0.98
C SER A 261 6.77 -19.54 1.05
N ARG A 262 6.62 -20.11 2.25
CA ARG A 262 6.64 -21.58 2.48
C ARG A 262 5.45 -22.34 1.88
N THR A 263 4.27 -21.74 1.95
CA THR A 263 2.99 -22.33 1.55
C THR A 263 2.24 -21.33 0.70
N TYR A 264 1.50 -21.78 -0.31
CA TYR A 264 0.70 -20.88 -1.16
C TYR A 264 1.55 -19.75 -1.74
N TRP A 265 2.72 -20.11 -2.29
CA TRP A 265 3.74 -19.14 -2.69
C TRP A 265 3.20 -18.19 -3.75
N PHE A 266 2.40 -18.69 -4.69
CA PHE A 266 1.83 -17.89 -5.76
C PHE A 266 0.74 -16.96 -5.21
N GLU A 267 -0.16 -17.45 -4.36
CA GLU A 267 -1.22 -16.66 -3.72
C GLU A 267 -0.64 -15.51 -2.88
N ARG A 268 0.43 -15.79 -2.12
CA ARG A 268 1.16 -14.77 -1.36
C ARG A 268 1.87 -13.77 -2.27
N SER A 269 2.43 -14.24 -3.38
CA SER A 269 3.17 -13.39 -4.32
C SER A 269 2.24 -12.51 -5.14
N ILE A 270 1.10 -13.03 -5.61
CA ILE A 270 0.14 -12.24 -6.40
C ILE A 270 -0.57 -11.20 -5.53
N PHE A 271 -0.81 -11.50 -4.25
CA PHE A 271 -1.25 -10.49 -3.28
C PHE A 271 -0.22 -9.37 -3.15
N ALA A 272 1.06 -9.71 -2.98
CA ALA A 272 2.15 -8.74 -2.94
C ALA A 272 2.30 -7.94 -4.23
N TRP A 273 2.16 -8.57 -5.41
CA TRP A 273 2.13 -7.86 -6.69
C TRP A 273 1.07 -6.77 -6.69
N GLY A 274 -0.18 -7.13 -6.36
CA GLY A 274 -1.29 -6.18 -6.36
C GLY A 274 -1.12 -5.08 -5.33
N TRP A 275 -0.54 -5.39 -4.17
CA TRP A 275 -0.21 -4.37 -3.16
C TRP A 275 0.90 -3.44 -3.63
N TRP A 276 2.06 -3.97 -4.02
CA TRP A 276 3.26 -3.17 -4.29
C TRP A 276 3.25 -2.43 -5.62
N THR A 277 2.28 -2.73 -6.48
CA THR A 277 2.00 -1.96 -7.70
C THR A 277 0.75 -1.09 -7.57
N GLY A 278 -0.07 -1.22 -6.53
CA GLY A 278 -1.24 -0.39 -6.35
C GLY A 278 -1.61 -0.19 -4.88
N THR A 279 -2.52 -1.02 -4.38
CA THR A 279 -2.99 -0.94 -2.99
C THR A 279 -3.25 -2.32 -2.44
N MET A 280 -3.33 -2.46 -1.12
CA MET A 280 -3.78 -3.70 -0.48
C MET A 280 -5.13 -4.19 -1.03
N ALA A 281 -6.02 -3.27 -1.46
CA ALA A 281 -7.29 -3.63 -2.09
C ALA A 281 -7.08 -4.34 -3.45
N MET A 282 -6.11 -3.90 -4.26
CA MET A 282 -5.77 -4.58 -5.52
C MET A 282 -5.13 -5.95 -5.26
N GLY A 283 -4.28 -6.06 -4.23
CA GLY A 283 -3.76 -7.34 -3.74
C GLY A 283 -4.88 -8.31 -3.36
N LEU A 284 -5.88 -7.83 -2.61
CA LEU A 284 -7.06 -8.62 -2.22
C LEU A 284 -7.91 -9.03 -3.42
N ALA A 285 -8.10 -8.13 -4.40
CA ALA A 285 -8.86 -8.41 -5.61
C ALA A 285 -8.22 -9.57 -6.40
N LEU A 286 -6.91 -9.51 -6.62
CA LEU A 286 -6.17 -10.60 -7.28
C LEU A 286 -6.17 -11.89 -6.46
N LEU A 287 -6.03 -11.79 -5.13
CA LEU A 287 -6.07 -12.96 -4.26
C LEU A 287 -7.43 -13.67 -4.34
N ARG A 288 -8.54 -12.95 -4.34
CA ARG A 288 -9.89 -13.54 -4.48
C ARG A 288 -10.07 -14.28 -5.81
N ILE A 289 -9.26 -13.95 -6.82
CA ILE A 289 -9.28 -14.65 -8.11
C ILE A 289 -8.55 -15.98 -8.02
N VAL A 290 -7.55 -16.15 -7.15
CA VAL A 290 -6.77 -17.40 -7.03
C VAL A 290 -7.12 -18.23 -5.81
N ASP A 291 -7.74 -17.61 -4.81
CA ASP A 291 -8.23 -18.20 -3.57
C ASP A 291 -9.57 -17.56 -3.16
N PRO A 292 -10.68 -17.88 -3.87
CA PRO A 292 -11.98 -17.25 -3.62
C PRO A 292 -12.55 -17.51 -2.23
N LYS A 293 -12.14 -18.64 -1.62
CA LYS A 293 -12.61 -19.09 -0.30
C LYS A 293 -11.68 -18.67 0.84
N MET A 294 -10.63 -17.89 0.54
CA MET A 294 -9.67 -17.37 1.52
C MET A 294 -8.98 -18.46 2.37
N GLN A 295 -8.76 -19.65 1.80
CA GLN A 295 -8.22 -20.81 2.49
C GLN A 295 -6.72 -20.72 2.75
N SER A 296 -6.00 -19.92 1.95
CA SER A 296 -4.54 -19.73 2.03
C SER A 296 -4.06 -18.97 3.28
N LYS A 297 -4.99 -18.31 4.00
CA LYS A 297 -4.74 -17.39 5.13
C LYS A 297 -3.79 -16.24 4.78
N VAL A 298 -3.69 -15.88 3.50
CA VAL A 298 -2.80 -14.82 3.02
C VAL A 298 -3.13 -13.48 3.68
N VAL A 299 -4.40 -13.10 3.75
CA VAL A 299 -4.82 -11.82 4.36
C VAL A 299 -4.49 -11.79 5.84
N ASP A 300 -4.76 -12.87 6.59
CA ASP A 300 -4.45 -12.94 8.02
C ASP A 300 -2.94 -12.78 8.27
N ASP A 301 -2.13 -13.47 7.46
CA ASP A 301 -0.67 -13.42 7.59
C ASP A 301 -0.10 -12.04 7.24
N TYR A 302 -0.59 -11.39 6.18
CA TYR A 302 -0.18 -10.04 5.83
C TYR A 302 -0.68 -9.00 6.84
N ALA A 303 -1.89 -9.16 7.38
CA ALA A 303 -2.41 -8.27 8.42
C ALA A 303 -1.54 -8.30 9.68
N LEU A 304 -1.14 -9.50 10.13
CA LEU A 304 -0.22 -9.65 11.26
C LEU A 304 1.19 -9.12 10.93
N ALA A 305 1.67 -9.39 9.72
CA ALA A 305 2.96 -8.89 9.25
C ALA A 305 2.99 -7.36 9.09
N TYR A 306 1.84 -6.71 8.84
CA TYR A 306 1.74 -5.27 8.66
C TYR A 306 1.93 -4.49 9.96
N LEU A 307 1.62 -5.08 11.13
CA LEU A 307 1.78 -4.42 12.43
C LEU A 307 3.20 -3.83 12.65
N PRO A 308 4.29 -4.57 12.44
CA PRO A 308 5.65 -4.02 12.48
C PRO A 308 6.06 -3.22 11.23
N ILE A 309 5.36 -3.32 10.10
CA ILE A 309 5.66 -2.58 8.87
C ILE A 309 5.15 -1.14 8.95
N ALA A 310 3.94 -0.96 9.48
CA ALA A 310 3.25 0.32 9.51
C ALA A 310 4.10 1.44 10.17
N PRO A 311 4.80 1.22 11.30
CA PRO A 311 5.71 2.24 11.85
C PRO A 311 6.83 2.63 10.87
N VAL A 312 7.41 1.66 10.16
CA VAL A 312 8.48 1.93 9.18
C VAL A 312 7.94 2.73 8.01
N GLU A 313 6.77 2.36 7.50
CA GLU A 313 6.09 3.07 6.41
C GLU A 313 5.73 4.50 6.81
N ILE A 314 5.15 4.70 8.00
CA ILE A 314 4.81 6.03 8.53
C ILE A 314 6.06 6.91 8.65
N LEU A 315 7.16 6.38 9.22
CA LEU A 315 8.42 7.09 9.33
C LEU A 315 8.96 7.49 7.96
N LEU A 316 8.93 6.56 7.01
CA LEU A 316 9.41 6.79 5.66
C LEU A 316 8.60 7.90 4.99
N ILE A 317 7.27 7.80 4.97
CA ILE A 317 6.38 8.80 4.36
C ILE A 317 6.54 10.18 5.02
N THR A 318 6.74 10.22 6.33
CA THR A 318 6.90 11.47 7.09
C THR A 318 8.23 12.16 6.80
N PHE A 319 9.34 11.41 6.78
CA PHE A 319 10.67 12.01 6.69
C PHE A 319 11.23 12.11 5.27
N VAL A 320 10.71 11.36 4.31
CA VAL A 320 11.16 11.42 2.91
C VAL A 320 11.20 12.85 2.37
N PRO A 321 10.12 13.65 2.40
CA PRO A 321 10.14 14.98 1.79
C PRO A 321 11.19 15.90 2.41
N VAL A 322 11.24 15.91 3.75
CA VAL A 322 12.18 16.72 4.52
C VAL A 322 13.63 16.31 4.23
N LEU A 323 13.94 15.01 4.23
CA LEU A 323 15.31 14.53 4.00
C LEU A 323 15.78 14.80 2.58
N PHE A 324 14.92 14.66 1.57
CA PHE A 324 15.30 14.97 0.18
C PHE A 324 15.57 16.46 -0.03
N VAL A 325 14.73 17.35 0.51
CA VAL A 325 14.90 18.80 0.37
C VAL A 325 16.15 19.30 1.11
N ASN A 326 16.54 18.65 2.22
CA ASN A 326 17.76 18.98 2.95
C ASN A 326 19.02 18.26 2.41
N GLY A 327 18.95 17.62 1.24
CA GLY A 327 20.12 16.96 0.62
C GLY A 327 20.51 15.60 1.20
N PHE A 328 19.72 15.05 2.13
CA PHE A 328 19.95 13.74 2.74
C PHE A 328 19.24 12.59 2.01
N GLY A 329 18.66 12.85 0.83
CA GLY A 329 17.95 11.84 0.03
C GLY A 329 18.79 10.59 -0.27
N LEU A 330 20.05 10.76 -0.68
CA LEU A 330 20.96 9.62 -0.93
C LEU A 330 21.14 8.74 0.32
N TRP A 331 21.37 9.36 1.47
CA TRP A 331 21.60 8.65 2.74
C TRP A 331 20.36 7.89 3.18
N LEU A 332 19.17 8.45 2.99
CA LEU A 332 17.92 7.76 3.26
C LEU A 332 17.78 6.51 2.38
N LEU A 333 18.06 6.62 1.08
CA LEU A 333 17.97 5.51 0.14
C LEU A 333 18.98 4.39 0.45
N LEU A 334 20.22 4.76 0.78
CA LEU A 334 21.25 3.82 1.22
C LEU A 334 20.91 3.18 2.57
N GLY A 335 20.31 3.93 3.49
CA GLY A 335 19.81 3.42 4.77
C GLY A 335 18.69 2.38 4.58
N ALA A 336 17.73 2.66 3.69
CA ALA A 336 16.67 1.71 3.33
C ALA A 336 17.24 0.44 2.65
N LEU A 337 18.26 0.60 1.81
CA LEU A 337 18.95 -0.54 1.19
C LEU A 337 19.73 -1.37 2.23
N ALA A 338 20.46 -0.71 3.13
CA ALA A 338 21.18 -1.37 4.21
C ALA A 338 20.23 -2.13 5.14
N LEU A 339 19.09 -1.53 5.51
CA LEU A 339 18.05 -2.20 6.28
C LEU A 339 17.48 -3.41 5.55
N SER A 340 17.30 -3.32 4.21
CA SER A 340 16.90 -4.46 3.39
C SER A 340 17.91 -5.60 3.47
N VAL A 341 19.22 -5.30 3.40
CA VAL A 341 20.28 -6.30 3.57
C VAL A 341 20.22 -6.95 4.96
N VAL A 342 20.05 -6.15 6.02
CA VAL A 342 19.90 -6.65 7.39
C VAL A 342 18.70 -7.60 7.51
N ILE A 343 17.55 -7.25 6.93
CA ILE A 343 16.36 -8.12 6.93
C ILE A 343 16.61 -9.42 6.15
N MET A 344 17.32 -9.37 5.03
CA MET A 344 17.72 -10.59 4.29
C MET A 344 18.62 -11.49 5.15
N LEU A 345 19.59 -10.93 5.88
CA LEU A 345 20.46 -11.68 6.79
C LEU A 345 19.67 -12.29 7.96
N ILE A 346 18.71 -11.55 8.52
CA ILE A 346 17.78 -12.07 9.54
C ILE A 346 16.98 -13.24 8.96
N ALA A 347 16.39 -13.08 7.76
CA ALA A 347 15.63 -14.14 7.11
C ALA A 347 16.47 -15.40 6.85
N GLN A 348 17.75 -15.25 6.51
CA GLN A 348 18.69 -16.38 6.40
C GLN A 348 18.98 -17.02 7.77
N LYS A 349 19.30 -16.22 8.79
CA LYS A 349 19.59 -16.70 10.16
C LYS A 349 18.42 -17.49 10.75
N PHE A 350 17.20 -17.03 10.54
CA PHE A 350 15.98 -17.71 11.00
C PHE A 350 15.47 -18.82 10.06
N LYS A 351 16.24 -19.16 9.00
CA LYS A 351 15.90 -20.17 8.00
C LYS A 351 14.51 -19.94 7.36
N TRP A 352 14.13 -18.68 7.18
CA TRP A 352 12.95 -18.31 6.41
C TRP A 352 13.23 -18.39 4.91
N TRP A 353 14.50 -18.22 4.51
CA TRP A 353 14.96 -18.35 3.14
C TRP A 353 14.99 -19.82 2.69
N MET A 354 14.18 -20.16 1.69
CA MET A 354 14.07 -21.51 1.17
C MET A 354 14.92 -21.73 -0.09
N PRO A 355 15.48 -22.95 -0.28
CA PRO A 355 15.98 -23.36 -1.57
C PRO A 355 14.81 -23.49 -2.55
N VAL A 356 14.96 -22.95 -3.76
CA VAL A 356 13.97 -23.16 -4.85
C VAL A 356 14.02 -24.64 -5.20
N LYS A 357 12.95 -25.39 -4.92
CA LYS A 357 12.80 -26.74 -5.48
C LYS A 357 12.76 -26.59 -7.00
N LYS A 358 13.71 -27.26 -7.68
CA LYS A 358 13.82 -27.27 -9.14
C LYS A 358 12.57 -27.86 -9.78
#